data_AF-A0A803LJG4-F1
#
_entry.id   AF-A0A803LJG4-F1
#
_cell.length_a   1.000
_cell.length_b   1.000
_cell.length_c   1.000
_cell.angle_alpha   90.00
_cell.angle_beta   90.00
_cell.angle_gamma   90.00
#
_symmetry.space_group_name_H-M   'P 1'
#
loop_
_entity.id
_entity.type
_entity.pdbx_description
1 polymer ?
#
loop_
_entity_poly.entity_id
_entity_poly.type
_entity_poly.pdbx_seq_one_letter_code
_entity_poly.pdbx_strand_id
1 'polypeptide(L)'
;LETKRKRDQNALTVIHQGLDDDMFEKVANATNSKQAWDTLQNSFEGVSRVKKVCFQTLRGEFEHLKMFDKESISDYFGRVLYVVNQMKRLVVATEEANKELDSMTIDELNGSLRAYEQRIVKKRSKLNGTYVLLRYIGRDLKLYGVGAFQSGKIDEWLDFIPIFDKGSEFERACSIVDSCMPSSCTYLVGQNLSITDIALWSALSYFGKRSESLRGFFKYKNLEKWYNTLMSKYKSSLNNILGLYSGSIEKKKTYISNLPEIDLPNAEVGKVCLRFAPEPNGYLHIAKKSTEFVESLPKDIVTLGIVYDAVTYTFDYFPQLMDMAEKLICEGKANVDDTPVDQMRIKRDKGVESKCRNYSVSKNLELWKEMIVGSDRGLMCCLRGKLDFQNPNKCLRDPVYYRCNLAHHHRVGFKYKLYPTYDFASPFVDAFEGITHVLRSNEYRDRDDQCHMIQEDMGVRKVCFYEFSRLSMVYTLLSKRKILWFVQNGRVDGWDDPRVPTIQGMVRREPFVRIMPRHKKFKEAGDKCTLYTKNIWIDYADAISISANDEVTLMDWGNCIIKEIKRNEMGIVVELLGVLYLEGSVKATELKLTWLPETDELVRLQFVEFDYLITKEKLVLPRQPFCITIVIDS
;
A
#
# COMPACT_ATOMS: atom_id res chain seq x y z
N LEU A 1 -17.55 3.93 16.98
CA LEU A 1 -17.26 2.46 16.98
C LEU A 1 -16.81 2.00 15.60
N GLU A 2 -17.58 2.35 14.57
CA GLU A 2 -17.30 2.02 13.17
C GLU A 2 -15.93 2.50 12.66
N THR A 3 -15.52 3.72 13.00
CA THR A 3 -14.18 4.26 12.72
C THR A 3 -13.05 3.50 13.41
N LYS A 4 -13.26 2.98 14.63
CA LYS A 4 -12.27 2.14 15.33
C LYS A 4 -12.16 0.77 14.67
N ARG A 5 -13.29 0.15 14.31
CA ARG A 5 -13.34 -1.13 13.57
C ARG A 5 -12.66 -1.00 12.20
N LYS A 6 -12.89 0.10 11.49
CA LYS A 6 -12.25 0.42 10.21
C LYS A 6 -10.72 0.50 10.35
N ARG A 7 -10.23 1.22 11.37
CA ARG A 7 -8.79 1.34 11.67
C ARG A 7 -8.15 0.02 12.07
N ASP A 8 -8.82 -0.78 12.89
CA ASP A 8 -8.33 -2.09 13.31
C ASP A 8 -8.20 -3.05 12.13
N GLN A 9 -9.23 -3.12 11.28
CA GLN A 9 -9.18 -3.95 10.09
C GLN A 9 -8.10 -3.47 9.09
N ASN A 10 -7.84 -2.16 9.00
CA ASN A 10 -6.74 -1.62 8.20
C ASN A 10 -5.39 -2.08 8.72
N ALA A 11 -5.18 -1.99 10.04
CA ALA A 11 -3.95 -2.42 10.68
C ALA A 11 -3.73 -3.93 10.50
N LEU A 12 -4.78 -4.75 10.65
CA LEU A 12 -4.72 -6.18 10.41
C LEU A 12 -4.34 -6.51 8.95
N THR A 13 -4.90 -5.78 7.99
CA THR A 13 -4.56 -5.93 6.56
C THR A 13 -3.08 -5.63 6.30
N VAL A 14 -2.56 -4.55 6.88
CA VAL A 14 -1.15 -4.17 6.74
C VAL A 14 -0.23 -5.24 7.34
N ILE A 15 -0.56 -5.75 8.53
CA ILE A 15 0.18 -6.85 9.17
C ILE A 15 0.17 -8.07 8.24
N HIS A 16 -1.01 -8.52 7.82
CA HIS A 16 -1.15 -9.68 6.95
C HIS A 16 -0.42 -9.52 5.63
N GLN A 17 -0.37 -8.33 5.03
CA GLN A 17 0.37 -8.10 3.77
C GLN A 17 1.90 -8.16 3.97
N GLY A 18 2.41 -7.69 5.12
CA GLY A 18 3.85 -7.57 5.40
C GLY A 18 4.56 -8.86 5.83
N LEU A 19 3.83 -9.92 6.19
CA LEU A 19 4.42 -11.17 6.69
C LEU A 19 4.81 -12.14 5.57
N ASP A 20 5.83 -12.97 5.83
CA ASP A 20 6.07 -14.19 5.05
C ASP A 20 4.99 -15.25 5.34
N ASP A 21 5.03 -16.36 4.60
CA ASP A 21 3.97 -17.37 4.66
C ASP A 21 3.93 -18.11 6.01
N ASP A 22 5.08 -18.45 6.61
CA ASP A 22 5.14 -19.16 7.90
C ASP A 22 4.58 -18.28 9.02
N MET A 23 4.88 -16.99 8.98
CA MET A 23 4.34 -16.05 9.96
C MET A 23 2.87 -15.73 9.72
N PHE A 24 2.43 -15.68 8.46
CA PHE A 24 1.04 -15.41 8.13
C PHE A 24 0.10 -16.49 8.68
N GLU A 25 0.44 -17.78 8.53
CA GLU A 25 -0.39 -18.89 9.02
C GLU A 25 -0.66 -18.79 10.52
N LYS A 26 0.34 -18.34 11.30
CA LYS A 26 0.24 -18.17 12.75
C LYS A 26 -0.77 -17.09 13.15
N VAL A 27 -1.02 -16.11 12.29
CA VAL A 27 -1.92 -14.98 12.57
C VAL A 27 -3.15 -14.90 11.67
N ALA A 28 -3.32 -15.86 10.76
CA ALA A 28 -4.43 -15.88 9.80
C ALA A 28 -5.80 -15.92 10.49
N ASN A 29 -5.88 -16.55 11.67
CA ASN A 29 -7.12 -16.65 12.46
C ASN A 29 -7.32 -15.49 13.46
N ALA A 30 -6.45 -14.49 13.46
CA ALA A 30 -6.59 -13.35 14.36
C ALA A 30 -7.84 -12.52 14.02
N THR A 31 -8.67 -12.25 15.03
CA THR A 31 -9.94 -11.51 14.87
C THR A 31 -9.77 -9.99 14.83
N ASN A 32 -8.62 -9.48 15.28
CA ASN A 32 -8.28 -8.07 15.33
C ASN A 32 -6.76 -7.87 15.20
N SER A 33 -6.33 -6.65 14.88
CA SER A 33 -4.92 -6.31 14.65
C SER A 33 -4.04 -6.54 15.87
N LYS A 34 -4.59 -6.33 17.07
CA LYS A 34 -3.88 -6.56 18.33
C LYS A 34 -3.58 -8.04 18.56
N GLN A 35 -4.57 -8.92 18.36
CA GLN A 35 -4.38 -10.37 18.49
C GLN A 35 -3.33 -10.90 17.50
N ALA A 36 -3.35 -10.41 16.26
CA ALA A 36 -2.32 -10.74 15.28
C ALA A 36 -0.94 -10.30 15.75
N TRP A 37 -0.83 -9.04 16.22
CA TRP A 37 0.42 -8.48 16.72
C TRP A 37 0.97 -9.24 17.94
N ASP A 38 0.12 -9.53 18.93
CA ASP A 38 0.50 -10.24 20.16
C ASP A 38 0.98 -11.67 19.83
N THR A 39 0.37 -12.34 18.85
CA THR A 39 0.77 -13.68 18.40
C THR A 39 2.14 -13.66 17.70
N LEU A 40 2.41 -12.63 16.89
CA LEU A 40 3.74 -12.44 16.30
C LEU A 40 4.77 -12.14 17.39
N GLN A 41 4.43 -11.25 18.31
CA GLN A 41 5.31 -10.87 19.41
C GLN A 41 5.74 -12.10 20.21
N ASN A 42 4.78 -12.95 20.60
CA ASN A 42 5.06 -14.21 21.31
C ASN A 42 5.90 -15.18 20.46
N SER A 43 5.72 -15.20 19.13
CA SER A 43 6.50 -16.05 18.21
C SER A 43 7.94 -15.57 18.03
N PHE A 44 8.20 -14.27 18.25
CA PHE A 44 9.50 -13.62 18.04
C PHE A 44 10.26 -13.28 19.33
N GLU A 45 9.62 -13.37 20.50
CA GLU A 45 10.23 -13.13 21.82
C GLU A 45 11.36 -14.12 22.19
N GLY A 46 11.55 -15.20 21.40
CA GLY A 46 12.64 -16.17 21.55
C GLY A 46 13.98 -15.80 20.89
N VAL A 47 14.09 -14.74 20.09
CA VAL A 47 15.31 -14.49 19.29
C VAL A 47 15.97 -13.19 19.75
N SER A 48 17.16 -13.29 20.34
CA SER A 48 18.02 -12.20 20.86
C SER A 48 18.06 -10.91 20.00
N ARG A 49 17.92 -11.04 18.69
CA ARG A 49 17.84 -9.94 17.72
C ARG A 49 16.60 -9.05 17.88
N VAL A 50 15.44 -9.63 18.22
CA VAL A 50 14.17 -8.91 18.42
C VAL A 50 14.23 -8.12 19.72
N LYS A 51 14.78 -8.70 20.80
CA LYS A 51 15.03 -7.98 22.06
C LYS A 51 15.94 -6.77 21.86
N LYS A 52 17.00 -6.91 21.03
CA LYS A 52 17.89 -5.80 20.66
C LYS A 52 17.19 -4.70 19.86
N VAL A 53 16.34 -5.06 18.90
CA VAL A 53 15.55 -4.09 18.11
C VAL A 53 14.46 -3.42 18.94
N CYS A 54 13.77 -4.16 19.82
CA CYS A 54 12.80 -3.60 20.76
C CYS A 54 13.46 -2.65 21.76
N PHE A 55 14.65 -2.98 22.27
CA PHE A 55 15.43 -2.09 23.11
C PHE A 55 15.83 -0.80 22.37
N GLN A 56 16.31 -0.91 21.12
CA GLN A 56 16.61 0.26 20.28
C GLN A 56 15.36 1.10 19.98
N THR A 57 14.20 0.47 19.78
CA THR A 57 12.93 1.16 19.52
C THR A 57 12.43 1.90 20.76
N LEU A 58 12.41 1.24 21.91
CA LEU A 58 12.05 1.86 23.19
C LEU A 58 13.02 3.00 23.54
N ARG A 59 14.31 2.85 23.20
CA ARG A 59 15.32 3.91 23.34
C ARG A 59 14.97 5.10 22.48
N GLY A 60 14.61 4.88 21.23
CA GLY A 60 14.05 5.92 20.36
C GLY A 60 12.78 6.56 20.96
N GLU A 61 11.84 5.77 21.49
CA GLU A 61 10.62 6.30 22.11
C GLU A 61 10.90 7.14 23.36
N PHE A 62 11.88 6.76 24.17
CA PHE A 62 12.35 7.55 25.31
C PHE A 62 13.01 8.87 24.86
N GLU A 63 13.87 8.79 23.84
CA GLU A 63 14.59 9.94 23.27
C GLU A 63 13.64 10.95 22.60
N HIS A 64 12.53 10.47 22.05
CA HIS A 64 11.51 11.30 21.39
C HIS A 64 10.31 11.61 22.28
N LEU A 65 10.31 11.15 23.53
CA LEU A 65 9.21 11.37 24.45
C LEU A 65 9.12 12.88 24.75
N LYS A 66 7.98 13.48 24.38
CA LYS A 66 7.65 14.87 24.71
C LYS A 66 6.36 14.89 25.52
N MET A 67 6.26 15.86 26.41
CA MET A 67 5.03 16.12 27.14
C MET A 67 4.01 16.76 26.20
N PHE A 68 2.79 16.23 26.15
CA PHE A 68 1.74 16.78 25.30
C PHE A 68 1.15 18.07 25.92
N ASP A 69 0.57 18.93 25.09
CA ASP A 69 0.02 20.23 25.50
C ASP A 69 -1.14 20.18 26.52
N LYS A 70 -1.68 18.98 26.81
CA LYS A 70 -2.73 18.78 27.83
C LYS A 70 -2.35 17.76 28.89
N GLU A 71 -1.11 17.31 28.87
CA GLU A 71 -0.65 16.24 29.74
C GLU A 71 -0.05 16.82 31.02
N SER A 72 -0.44 16.23 32.15
CA SER A 72 0.15 16.63 33.43
C SER A 72 1.58 16.10 33.55
N ILE A 73 2.41 16.78 34.33
CA ILE A 73 3.77 16.33 34.64
C ILE A 73 3.74 14.90 35.23
N SER A 74 2.72 14.56 36.03
CA SER A 74 2.56 13.23 36.60
C SER A 74 2.29 12.16 35.54
N ASP A 75 1.46 12.46 34.54
CA ASP A 75 1.14 11.54 33.46
C ASP A 75 2.32 11.36 32.51
N TYR A 76 3.03 12.46 32.23
CA TYR A 76 4.28 12.44 31.48
C TYR A 76 5.34 11.58 32.18
N PHE A 77 5.54 11.80 33.48
CA PHE A 77 6.43 10.96 34.29
C PHE A 77 5.96 9.51 34.35
N GLY A 78 4.65 9.25 34.38
CA GLY A 78 4.09 7.91 34.27
C GLY A 78 4.47 7.22 32.96
N ARG A 79 4.45 7.94 31.83
CA ARG A 79 4.90 7.42 30.53
C ARG A 79 6.41 7.23 30.46
N VAL A 80 7.19 8.17 30.98
CA VAL A 80 8.65 8.03 31.11
C VAL A 80 8.97 6.77 31.91
N LEU A 81 8.34 6.60 33.07
CA LEU A 81 8.57 5.47 33.95
C LEU A 81 8.11 4.14 33.33
N TYR A 82 7.02 4.16 32.56
CA TYR A 82 6.57 3.02 31.79
C TYR A 82 7.63 2.58 30.78
N VAL A 83 8.12 3.50 29.93
CA VAL A 83 9.15 3.21 28.92
C VAL A 83 10.43 2.70 29.57
N VAL A 84 10.89 3.35 30.64
CA VAL A 84 12.09 2.94 31.40
C VAL A 84 11.92 1.55 32.04
N ASN A 85 10.74 1.23 32.57
CA ASN A 85 10.48 -0.10 33.15
C ASN A 85 10.42 -1.21 32.09
N GLN A 86 9.91 -0.91 30.88
CA GLN A 86 9.97 -1.87 29.77
C GLN A 86 11.41 -2.12 29.30
N MET A 87 12.24 -1.08 29.25
CA MET A 87 13.67 -1.23 29.00
C MET A 87 14.34 -2.11 30.05
N LYS A 88 14.09 -1.86 31.34
CA LYS A 88 14.64 -2.66 32.45
C LYS A 88 14.27 -4.13 32.34
N ARG A 89 13.01 -4.45 31.98
CA ARG A 89 12.55 -5.84 31.79
C ARG A 89 13.30 -6.56 30.66
N LEU A 90 13.62 -5.85 29.58
CA LEU A 90 14.38 -6.40 28.46
C LEU A 90 15.87 -6.63 28.82
N VAL A 91 16.44 -5.76 29.65
CA VAL A 91 17.84 -5.84 30.12
C VAL A 91 18.06 -6.98 31.12
N VAL A 92 17.10 -7.23 32.03
CA VAL A 92 17.19 -8.31 33.04
C VAL A 92 17.16 -9.72 32.41
N ALA A 93 16.75 -9.86 31.15
CA ALA A 93 16.58 -11.16 30.47
C ALA A 93 17.81 -11.64 29.67
N THR A 94 18.95 -10.94 29.70
CA THR A 94 20.16 -11.28 28.91
C THR A 94 21.46 -10.90 29.63
N GLU A 95 22.31 -11.88 29.96
CA GLU A 95 23.62 -11.66 30.61
C GLU A 95 24.62 -10.86 29.73
N GLU A 96 24.39 -10.77 28.42
CA GLU A 96 25.30 -10.07 27.49
C GLU A 96 25.07 -8.54 27.41
N ALA A 97 23.95 -8.01 27.93
CA ALA A 97 23.67 -6.57 27.99
C ALA A 97 24.41 -5.84 29.13
N ASN A 98 24.94 -6.59 30.11
CA ASN A 98 25.69 -6.02 31.23
C ASN A 98 27.08 -5.48 30.83
N LYS A 99 27.64 -5.90 29.70
CA LYS A 99 28.99 -5.47 29.26
C LYS A 99 29.04 -4.09 28.59
N GLU A 100 27.90 -3.50 28.23
CA GLU A 100 27.85 -2.13 27.66
C GLU A 100 27.48 -1.05 28.69
N LEU A 101 27.33 -1.41 29.97
CA LEU A 101 26.78 -0.51 31.00
C LEU A 101 27.68 -0.33 32.24
N ASP A 102 29.00 -0.28 32.03
CA ASP A 102 29.97 0.06 33.08
C ASP A 102 30.50 1.51 32.99
N SER A 103 29.74 2.40 32.34
CA SER A 103 30.05 3.84 32.34
C SER A 103 28.81 4.72 32.43
N MET A 104 28.07 4.58 33.53
CA MET A 104 27.32 5.62 34.24
C MET A 104 26.37 4.91 35.21
N THR A 105 26.74 4.95 36.47
CA THR A 105 26.09 4.26 37.58
C THR A 105 24.62 4.68 37.70
N ILE A 106 23.74 3.69 37.61
CA ILE A 106 22.28 3.81 37.80
C ILE A 106 21.93 4.48 39.14
N ASP A 107 22.83 4.44 40.12
CA ASP A 107 22.68 5.10 41.42
C ASP A 107 22.86 6.63 41.38
N GLU A 108 23.69 7.18 40.48
CA GLU A 108 23.80 8.63 40.27
C GLU A 108 22.55 9.20 39.59
N LEU A 109 21.94 8.41 38.71
CA LEU A 109 20.67 8.73 38.05
C LEU A 109 19.50 8.71 39.04
N ASN A 110 19.45 7.70 39.92
CA ASN A 110 18.42 7.56 40.95
C ASN A 110 18.55 8.63 42.06
N GLY A 111 19.78 8.97 42.46
CA GLY A 111 20.07 10.04 43.42
C GLY A 111 19.72 11.43 42.89
N SER A 112 20.04 11.69 41.62
CA SER A 112 19.72 12.97 40.97
C SER A 112 18.23 13.14 40.72
N LEU A 113 17.49 12.09 40.34
CA LEU A 113 16.04 12.19 40.11
C LEU A 113 15.24 12.47 41.39
N ARG A 114 15.56 11.81 42.52
CA ARG A 114 14.84 12.05 43.79
C ARG A 114 15.15 13.43 44.38
N ALA A 115 16.39 13.91 44.22
CA ALA A 115 16.79 15.26 44.64
C ALA A 115 16.16 16.35 43.73
N TYR A 116 15.86 16.03 42.47
CA TYR A 116 15.20 16.92 41.52
C TYR A 116 13.67 16.93 41.69
N GLU A 117 13.04 15.77 41.99
CA GLU A 117 11.61 15.65 42.32
C GLU A 117 11.22 16.51 43.54
N GLN A 118 12.03 16.51 44.60
CA GLN A 118 11.70 17.28 45.81
C GLN A 118 11.77 18.81 45.62
N ARG A 119 12.51 19.30 44.62
CA ARG A 119 12.60 20.75 44.32
C ARG A 119 11.53 21.24 43.36
N ILE A 120 10.94 20.38 42.52
CA ILE A 120 10.01 20.80 41.44
C ILE A 120 8.53 20.59 41.76
N VAL A 121 8.17 19.67 42.67
CA VAL A 121 6.78 19.24 42.86
C VAL A 121 5.83 20.31 43.43
N LYS A 122 6.31 21.37 44.12
CA LYS A 122 5.39 22.26 44.85
C LYS A 122 4.73 23.42 44.07
N LYS A 123 5.10 23.73 42.82
CA LYS A 123 4.54 24.93 42.12
C LYS A 123 4.20 24.80 40.62
N ARG A 124 4.45 23.69 39.92
CA ARG A 124 4.39 23.64 38.43
C ARG A 124 3.32 22.74 37.78
N SER A 125 2.32 22.23 38.49
CA SER A 125 1.29 21.33 37.92
C SER A 125 0.32 21.96 36.89
N LYS A 126 0.62 23.13 36.30
CA LYS A 126 -0.31 23.87 35.42
C LYS A 126 0.32 24.50 34.15
N LEU A 127 1.58 24.23 33.78
CA LEU A 127 2.22 24.85 32.61
C LEU A 127 2.29 23.87 31.42
N ASN A 128 1.69 24.25 30.28
CA ASN A 128 1.63 23.43 29.07
C ASN A 128 2.10 24.23 27.82
N GLY A 129 2.83 23.58 26.91
CA GLY A 129 3.24 24.14 25.60
C GLY A 129 4.69 24.63 25.52
N THR A 130 5.38 24.35 24.41
CA THR A 130 6.82 24.68 24.20
C THR A 130 7.13 26.16 24.37
N TYR A 131 6.34 27.04 23.77
CA TYR A 131 6.56 28.49 23.86
C TYR A 131 6.14 29.06 25.23
N VAL A 132 5.20 28.42 25.93
CA VAL A 132 4.86 28.75 27.33
C VAL A 132 6.01 28.37 28.27
N LEU A 133 6.69 27.25 27.99
CA LEU A 133 7.91 26.86 28.71
C LEU A 133 9.07 27.81 28.39
N LEU A 134 9.26 28.23 27.14
CA LEU A 134 10.26 29.23 26.78
C LEU A 134 10.00 30.58 27.49
N ARG A 135 8.73 31.00 27.58
CA ARG A 135 8.32 32.18 28.36
C ARG A 135 8.66 32.07 29.83
N TYR A 136 8.52 30.88 30.40
CA TYR A 136 8.82 30.62 31.80
C TYR A 136 10.34 30.56 32.03
N ILE A 137 11.06 29.76 31.24
CA ILE A 137 12.51 29.57 31.31
C ILE A 137 13.23 30.90 31.02
N GLY A 138 12.77 31.65 30.02
CA GLY A 138 13.32 32.96 29.69
C GLY A 138 13.23 33.94 30.86
N ARG A 139 12.13 33.92 31.64
CA ARG A 139 12.00 34.76 32.85
C ARG A 139 12.92 34.30 33.97
N ASP A 140 13.04 32.99 34.18
CA ASP A 140 13.89 32.40 35.22
C ASP A 140 15.39 32.64 34.96
N LEU A 141 15.80 32.49 33.69
CA LEU A 141 17.18 32.71 33.23
C LEU A 141 17.49 34.19 32.92
N LYS A 142 16.57 35.12 33.19
CA LYS A 142 16.71 36.56 32.90
C LYS A 142 16.97 36.89 31.41
N LEU A 143 16.46 36.07 30.50
CA LEU A 143 16.50 36.24 29.05
C LEU A 143 15.18 36.83 28.48
N TYR A 144 14.37 37.46 29.33
CA TYR A 144 13.03 37.99 29.01
C TYR A 144 12.95 39.53 28.88
N GLY A 145 14.10 40.15 28.56
CA GLY A 145 14.23 41.59 28.43
C GLY A 145 14.15 42.36 29.75
N VAL A 146 14.40 43.67 29.68
CA VAL A 146 14.34 44.59 30.82
C VAL A 146 13.10 45.48 30.68
N GLY A 147 12.16 45.34 31.61
CA GLY A 147 10.94 46.13 31.66
C GLY A 147 9.80 45.63 30.75
N ALA A 148 8.60 46.15 31.00
CA ALA A 148 7.36 45.66 30.39
C ALA A 148 7.35 45.73 28.85
N PHE A 149 7.99 46.77 28.28
CA PHE A 149 8.04 46.96 26.83
C PHE A 149 8.83 45.84 26.11
N GLN A 150 10.02 45.49 26.61
CA GLN A 150 10.84 44.43 26.01
C GLN A 150 10.20 43.05 26.22
N SER A 151 9.65 42.79 27.41
CA SER A 151 8.93 41.55 27.70
C SER A 151 7.70 41.36 26.79
N GLY A 152 6.92 42.41 26.53
CA GLY A 152 5.79 42.35 25.60
C GLY A 152 6.21 42.07 24.15
N LYS A 153 7.34 42.66 23.70
CA LYS A 153 7.91 42.37 22.38
C LYS A 153 8.42 40.93 22.27
N ILE A 154 8.97 40.38 23.34
CA ILE A 154 9.39 38.97 23.39
C ILE A 154 8.18 38.03 23.29
N ASP A 155 7.08 38.34 23.99
CA ASP A 155 5.83 37.57 23.90
C ASP A 155 5.29 37.54 22.45
N GLU A 156 5.25 38.70 21.79
CA GLU A 156 4.82 38.86 20.38
C GLU A 156 5.67 38.02 19.43
N TRP A 157 7.00 38.07 19.57
CA TRP A 157 7.90 37.28 18.73
C TRP A 157 7.80 35.78 18.97
N LEU A 158 7.60 35.33 20.22
CA LEU A 158 7.41 33.90 20.51
C LEU A 158 6.11 33.34 19.93
N ASP A 159 5.07 34.17 19.76
CA ASP A 159 3.85 33.76 19.05
C ASP A 159 4.02 33.77 17.52
N PHE A 160 4.92 34.59 16.99
CA PHE A 160 5.20 34.71 15.56
C PHE A 160 6.14 33.61 15.02
N ILE A 161 7.19 33.24 15.77
CA ILE A 161 8.22 32.28 15.34
C ILE A 161 7.68 30.92 14.84
N PRO A 162 6.60 30.33 15.39
CA PRO A 162 6.00 29.11 14.86
C PRO A 162 5.58 29.16 13.38
N ILE A 163 5.42 30.36 12.80
CA ILE A 163 5.09 30.53 11.38
C ILE A 163 6.22 30.01 10.48
N PHE A 164 7.47 30.03 10.94
CA PHE A 164 8.62 29.48 10.21
C PHE A 164 8.50 27.97 9.96
N ASP A 165 7.70 27.25 10.77
CA ASP A 165 7.45 25.81 10.59
C ASP A 165 6.47 25.51 9.43
N LYS A 166 5.72 26.52 8.99
CA LYS A 166 4.77 26.40 7.87
C LYS A 166 5.50 26.66 6.55
N GLY A 167 5.84 25.58 5.85
CA GLY A 167 6.71 25.62 4.67
C GLY A 167 6.28 26.55 3.51
N SER A 168 5.01 26.96 3.42
CA SER A 168 4.48 27.93 2.43
C SER A 168 4.63 29.40 2.85
N GLU A 169 4.70 29.69 4.15
CA GLU A 169 4.77 31.06 4.71
C GLU A 169 6.21 31.49 5.04
N PHE A 170 7.18 30.58 4.88
CA PHE A 170 8.58 30.80 5.25
C PHE A 170 9.18 32.06 4.62
N GLU A 171 9.02 32.27 3.31
CA GLU A 171 9.59 33.45 2.64
C GLU A 171 8.95 34.76 3.13
N ARG A 172 7.64 34.75 3.36
CA ARG A 172 6.91 35.89 3.90
C ARG A 172 7.38 36.19 5.33
N ALA A 173 7.56 35.16 6.16
CA ALA A 173 8.08 35.30 7.52
C ALA A 173 9.50 35.88 7.53
N CYS A 174 10.40 35.40 6.65
CA CYS A 174 11.73 35.96 6.48
C CYS A 174 11.68 37.45 6.09
N SER A 175 10.84 37.82 5.12
CA SER A 175 10.70 39.21 4.67
C SER A 175 10.19 40.13 5.79
N ILE A 176 9.25 39.67 6.61
CA ILE A 176 8.73 40.42 7.76
C ILE A 176 9.84 40.64 8.78
N VAL A 177 10.56 39.58 9.16
CA VAL A 177 11.65 39.70 10.14
C VAL A 177 12.75 40.63 9.63
N ASP A 178 13.14 40.51 8.35
CA ASP A 178 14.18 41.35 7.74
C ASP A 178 13.79 42.85 7.71
N SER A 179 12.50 43.14 7.48
CA SER A 179 11.97 44.52 7.51
C SER A 179 11.85 45.10 8.92
N CYS A 180 11.59 44.24 9.92
CA CYS A 180 11.44 44.64 11.32
C CYS A 180 12.77 44.80 12.06
N MET A 181 13.89 44.36 11.47
CA MET A 181 15.24 44.51 12.03
C MET A 181 15.93 45.75 11.44
N PRO A 182 16.14 46.84 12.20
CA PRO A 182 16.97 47.95 11.75
C PRO A 182 18.42 47.49 11.53
N SER A 183 19.12 48.13 10.59
CA SER A 183 20.52 47.82 10.23
C SER A 183 21.53 47.88 11.40
N SER A 184 21.14 48.50 12.52
CA SER A 184 21.94 48.69 13.74
C SER A 184 21.62 47.69 14.87
N CYS A 185 20.61 46.85 14.75
CA CYS A 185 20.22 45.91 15.80
C CYS A 185 21.10 44.64 15.79
N THR A 186 21.65 44.30 16.96
CA THR A 186 22.45 43.08 17.17
C THR A 186 21.60 41.88 17.63
N TYR A 187 20.44 42.15 18.24
CA TYR A 187 19.49 41.16 18.76
C TYR A 187 18.05 41.55 18.38
N LEU A 188 17.12 40.59 18.40
CA LEU A 188 15.74 40.78 17.95
C LEU A 188 14.94 41.71 18.87
N VAL A 189 15.21 41.68 20.18
CA VAL A 189 14.57 42.57 21.17
C VAL A 189 15.63 43.13 22.13
N GLY A 190 15.75 44.46 22.17
CA GLY A 190 16.67 45.15 23.09
C GLY A 190 18.13 45.11 22.64
N GLN A 191 19.05 45.23 23.61
CA GLN A 191 20.51 45.29 23.36
C GLN A 191 21.27 44.03 23.83
N ASN A 192 20.57 43.02 24.37
CA ASN A 192 21.14 41.80 24.92
C ASN A 192 20.47 40.56 24.32
N LEU A 193 21.15 39.40 24.39
CA LEU A 193 20.59 38.12 23.94
C LEU A 193 19.30 37.79 24.68
N SER A 194 18.24 37.49 23.93
CA SER A 194 16.92 37.15 24.47
C SER A 194 16.51 35.72 24.12
N ILE A 195 15.48 35.22 24.81
CA ILE A 195 14.92 33.89 24.51
C ILE A 195 14.36 33.80 23.08
N THR A 196 13.92 34.92 22.51
CA THR A 196 13.43 34.99 21.12
C THR A 196 14.53 34.86 20.09
N ASP A 197 15.74 35.35 20.37
CA ASP A 197 16.89 35.16 19.48
C ASP A 197 17.24 33.67 19.34
N ILE A 198 17.20 32.95 20.46
CA ILE A 198 17.47 31.50 20.52
C ILE A 198 16.36 30.73 19.81
N ALA A 199 15.10 31.11 20.02
CA ALA A 199 13.95 30.47 19.38
C ALA A 199 13.95 30.67 17.85
N LEU A 200 14.23 31.89 17.37
CA LEU A 200 14.31 32.20 15.94
C LEU A 200 15.52 31.51 15.30
N TRP A 201 16.69 31.51 15.95
CA TRP A 201 17.87 30.81 15.46
C TRP A 201 17.62 29.31 15.30
N SER A 202 16.95 28.71 16.29
CA SER A 202 16.58 27.29 16.24
C SER A 202 15.66 26.99 15.06
N ALA A 203 14.62 27.82 14.86
CA ALA A 203 13.71 27.69 13.73
C ALA A 203 14.46 27.78 12.39
N LEU A 204 15.38 28.72 12.22
CA LEU A 204 16.15 28.88 10.97
C LEU A 204 17.19 27.77 10.74
N SER A 205 17.80 27.26 11.81
CA SER A 205 18.89 26.28 11.71
C SER A 205 18.40 24.86 11.40
N TYR A 206 17.16 24.53 11.74
CA TYR A 206 16.59 23.18 11.54
C TYR A 206 16.09 22.92 10.10
N PHE A 207 15.69 23.95 9.36
CA PHE A 207 15.18 23.82 7.98
C PHE A 207 16.26 23.80 6.88
N GLY A 208 17.20 22.85 6.98
CA GLY A 208 18.10 22.34 5.91
C GLY A 208 18.43 23.27 4.71
N LYS A 209 18.33 22.72 3.48
CA LYS A 209 18.69 23.35 2.18
C LYS A 209 18.07 24.74 1.94
N ARG A 210 17.02 25.14 2.68
CA ARG A 210 16.39 26.47 2.61
C ARG A 210 17.15 27.53 3.41
N SER A 211 17.77 27.14 4.53
CA SER A 211 18.69 28.03 5.26
C SER A 211 19.99 28.25 4.50
N GLU A 212 20.43 27.29 3.68
CA GLU A 212 21.55 27.47 2.75
C GLU A 212 21.21 28.49 1.65
N SER A 213 19.94 28.59 1.25
CA SER A 213 19.46 29.62 0.32
C SER A 213 19.56 31.03 0.88
N LEU A 214 19.47 31.19 2.21
CA LEU A 214 19.68 32.47 2.91
C LEU A 214 21.15 32.91 2.92
N ARG A 215 22.10 31.96 2.82
CA ARG A 215 23.55 32.22 2.87
C ARG A 215 24.15 32.59 1.51
N GLY A 216 23.37 32.46 0.43
CA GLY A 216 23.88 32.51 -0.95
C GLY A 216 23.30 33.60 -1.84
N PHE A 217 22.25 34.33 -1.44
CA PHE A 217 21.66 35.37 -2.27
C PHE A 217 21.23 36.57 -1.42
N PHE A 218 21.51 37.77 -1.94
CA PHE A 218 21.28 39.11 -1.38
C PHE A 218 19.81 39.47 -1.01
N LYS A 219 18.94 38.50 -0.70
CA LYS A 219 17.49 38.68 -0.55
C LYS A 219 17.07 39.31 0.79
N TYR A 220 17.76 38.99 1.91
CA TYR A 220 17.39 39.47 3.26
C TYR A 220 18.64 39.89 4.07
N LYS A 221 19.08 41.13 3.85
CA LYS A 221 20.38 41.64 4.30
C LYS A 221 20.49 41.78 5.83
N ASN A 222 19.40 42.14 6.51
CA ASN A 222 19.40 42.39 7.95
C ASN A 222 19.33 41.07 8.73
N LEU A 223 18.50 40.13 8.27
CA LEU A 223 18.36 38.81 8.87
C LEU A 223 19.66 38.00 8.77
N GLU A 224 20.33 38.06 7.62
CA GLU A 224 21.63 37.41 7.42
C GLU A 224 22.70 38.00 8.37
N LYS A 225 22.76 39.33 8.46
CA LYS A 225 23.68 40.03 9.38
C LYS A 225 23.44 39.63 10.84
N TRP A 226 22.19 39.59 11.28
CA TRP A 226 21.82 39.15 12.63
C TRP A 226 22.28 37.70 12.89
N TYR A 227 21.95 36.79 11.97
CA TYR A 227 22.29 35.36 12.10
C TYR A 227 23.80 35.15 12.20
N ASN A 228 24.57 35.79 11.33
CA ASN A 228 26.04 35.72 11.34
C ASN A 228 26.63 36.32 12.61
N THR A 229 26.04 37.39 13.15
CA THR A 229 26.50 38.00 14.42
C THR A 229 26.25 37.08 15.62
N LEU A 230 25.08 36.44 15.68
CA LEU A 230 24.73 35.49 16.73
C LEU A 230 25.62 34.24 16.66
N MET A 231 25.86 33.71 15.46
CA MET A 231 26.78 32.60 15.22
C MET A 231 28.23 32.98 15.54
N SER A 232 28.68 34.21 15.27
CA SER A 232 30.04 34.64 15.63
C SER A 232 30.26 34.69 17.14
N LYS A 233 29.25 35.10 17.92
CA LYS A 233 29.37 35.27 19.37
C LYS A 233 29.13 33.99 20.17
N TYR A 234 28.23 33.11 19.69
CA TYR A 234 27.75 31.96 20.46
C TYR A 234 27.95 30.62 19.75
N LYS A 235 28.83 30.56 18.73
CA LYS A 235 29.07 29.39 17.87
C LYS A 235 29.19 28.08 18.61
N SER A 236 30.03 28.03 19.64
CA SER A 236 30.38 26.80 20.38
C SER A 236 29.17 26.27 21.16
N SER A 237 28.48 27.12 21.90
CA SER A 237 27.29 26.76 22.66
C SER A 237 26.14 26.31 21.75
N LEU A 238 25.94 27.01 20.64
CA LEU A 238 24.88 26.69 19.66
C LEU A 238 25.19 25.40 18.86
N ASN A 239 26.44 25.18 18.49
CA ASN A 239 26.86 23.95 17.82
C ASN A 239 26.83 22.73 18.75
N ASN A 240 27.07 22.89 20.05
CA ASN A 240 26.87 21.81 21.02
C ASN A 240 25.39 21.42 21.10
N ILE A 241 24.47 22.39 21.06
CA ILE A 241 23.01 22.13 21.01
C ILE A 241 22.64 21.38 19.72
N LEU A 242 23.23 21.76 18.58
CA LEU A 242 23.03 21.06 17.30
C LEU A 242 23.64 19.66 17.31
N GLY A 243 24.86 19.49 17.84
CA GLY A 243 25.58 18.21 17.92
C GLY A 243 24.89 17.18 18.83
N LEU A 244 24.19 17.64 19.86
CA LEU A 244 23.31 16.80 20.68
C LEU A 244 22.06 16.32 19.93
N TYR A 245 21.72 16.93 18.78
CA TYR A 245 20.52 16.63 18.00
C TYR A 245 20.80 15.98 16.63
N SER A 246 21.96 16.24 16.02
CA SER A 246 22.31 15.80 14.65
C SER A 246 22.84 14.36 14.54
N GLY A 247 22.86 13.60 15.64
CA GLY A 247 23.25 12.18 15.66
C GLY A 247 22.26 11.22 14.98
N SER A 248 21.07 11.67 14.56
CA SER A 248 20.06 10.77 13.98
C SER A 248 18.96 11.53 13.28
N ILE A 249 19.00 11.62 11.93
CA ILE A 249 17.86 11.62 10.99
C ILE A 249 18.47 11.50 9.56
N GLU A 250 18.45 10.29 8.99
CA GLU A 250 18.48 10.09 7.54
C GLU A 250 17.07 10.28 6.96
N LYS A 251 17.01 10.92 5.80
CA LYS A 251 15.83 11.55 5.21
C LYS A 251 14.81 10.53 4.70
N LYS A 252 13.58 10.57 5.22
CA LYS A 252 12.36 10.13 4.52
C LYS A 252 11.62 11.35 3.96
N LYS A 253 11.47 11.43 2.64
CA LYS A 253 10.58 12.40 1.98
C LYS A 253 9.25 11.72 1.64
N THR A 254 8.18 12.27 2.18
CA THR A 254 6.79 12.02 1.80
C THR A 254 6.39 13.02 0.72
N TYR A 255 5.92 12.55 -0.43
CA TYR A 255 5.24 13.37 -1.44
C TYR A 255 3.83 12.82 -1.62
N ILE A 256 2.82 13.60 -1.24
CA ILE A 256 1.47 13.48 -1.80
C ILE A 256 0.97 14.91 -2.02
N SER A 257 0.99 15.35 -3.27
CA SER A 257 0.03 16.30 -3.84
C SER A 257 0.29 16.39 -5.34
N ASN A 258 -0.79 16.16 -6.11
CA ASN A 258 -0.95 16.27 -7.56
C ASN A 258 -0.34 15.11 -8.36
N LEU A 259 -1.19 14.24 -8.94
CA LEU A 259 -0.77 13.38 -10.05
C LEU A 259 -0.42 14.30 -11.23
N PRO A 260 0.84 14.32 -11.69
CA PRO A 260 1.17 14.89 -12.99
C PRO A 260 0.69 13.92 -14.08
N GLU A 261 0.27 14.44 -15.24
CA GLU A 261 0.45 13.68 -16.48
C GLU A 261 1.91 13.23 -16.53
N ILE A 262 2.13 11.92 -16.56
CA ILE A 262 3.47 11.35 -16.71
C ILE A 262 3.86 11.61 -18.16
N ASP A 263 4.68 12.64 -18.36
CA ASP A 263 5.28 12.91 -19.65
C ASP A 263 6.17 11.69 -20.04
N LEU A 264 5.95 11.13 -21.23
CA LEU A 264 6.75 10.02 -21.77
C LEU A 264 7.81 10.62 -22.70
N PRO A 265 9.00 10.99 -22.19
CA PRO A 265 10.02 11.63 -23.01
C PRO A 265 10.42 10.72 -24.18
N ASN A 266 10.35 11.27 -25.39
CA ASN A 266 10.63 10.60 -26.68
C ASN A 266 9.56 9.61 -27.17
N ALA A 267 8.36 9.57 -26.56
CA ALA A 267 7.26 8.80 -27.10
C ALA A 267 6.60 9.54 -28.27
N GLU A 268 6.63 8.94 -29.45
CA GLU A 268 5.87 9.42 -30.61
C GLU A 268 4.49 8.75 -30.66
N VAL A 269 3.44 9.55 -30.86
CA VAL A 269 2.06 9.07 -30.98
C VAL A 269 1.97 8.03 -32.09
N GLY A 270 1.44 6.85 -31.76
CA GLY A 270 1.31 5.72 -32.70
C GLY A 270 2.56 4.84 -32.85
N LYS A 271 3.68 5.16 -32.19
CA LYS A 271 4.90 4.34 -32.19
C LYS A 271 5.20 3.66 -30.85
N VAL A 272 4.38 3.91 -29.82
CA VAL A 272 4.55 3.29 -28.51
C VAL A 272 4.09 1.84 -28.56
N CYS A 273 5.04 0.92 -28.38
CA CYS A 273 4.77 -0.49 -28.16
C CYS A 273 4.99 -0.85 -26.69
N LEU A 274 3.96 -1.42 -26.06
CA LEU A 274 3.90 -1.91 -24.68
C LEU A 274 3.64 -3.40 -24.68
N ARG A 275 3.91 -4.07 -23.55
CA ARG A 275 3.44 -5.44 -23.32
C ARG A 275 2.86 -5.60 -21.93
N PHE A 276 1.93 -6.54 -21.83
CA PHE A 276 1.48 -7.10 -20.56
C PHE A 276 2.05 -8.51 -20.44
N ALA A 277 2.98 -8.71 -19.49
CA ALA A 277 3.78 -9.92 -19.39
C ALA A 277 3.51 -10.71 -18.08
N PRO A 278 2.30 -11.25 -17.88
CA PRO A 278 2.00 -12.08 -16.73
C PRO A 278 2.67 -13.45 -16.87
N GLU A 279 3.17 -13.99 -15.76
CA GLU A 279 3.52 -15.41 -15.74
C GLU A 279 2.23 -16.25 -15.73
N PRO A 280 2.10 -17.30 -16.57
CA PRO A 280 0.92 -18.18 -16.62
C PRO A 280 0.93 -19.17 -15.45
N ASN A 281 1.14 -18.63 -14.26
CA ASN A 281 1.10 -19.35 -13.02
C ASN A 281 -0.02 -18.78 -12.14
N GLY A 282 -1.09 -18.24 -12.74
CA GLY A 282 -2.35 -17.93 -12.09
C GLY A 282 -3.35 -17.09 -12.87
N TYR A 283 -4.56 -16.99 -12.30
CA TYR A 283 -5.58 -16.01 -12.70
C TYR A 283 -5.00 -14.59 -12.63
N LEU A 284 -5.67 -13.59 -13.22
CA LEU A 284 -5.21 -12.20 -13.21
C LEU A 284 -5.33 -11.50 -11.83
N HIS A 285 -4.90 -12.20 -10.79
CA HIS A 285 -4.07 -11.91 -9.62
C HIS A 285 -3.78 -13.31 -9.01
N ILE A 286 -2.59 -13.44 -8.44
CA ILE A 286 -1.64 -14.48 -8.81
C ILE A 286 -1.96 -15.88 -8.16
N ALA A 287 -1.80 -17.04 -8.85
CA ALA A 287 -2.24 -18.41 -8.41
C ALA A 287 -1.66 -19.68 -9.14
N LYS A 288 -0.70 -20.47 -8.59
CA LYS A 288 0.06 -21.68 -9.10
C LYS A 288 0.12 -22.12 -10.62
N LYS A 289 0.98 -23.09 -10.96
CA LYS A 289 1.11 -23.64 -12.33
C LYS A 289 0.08 -24.75 -12.57
N SER A 290 -1.01 -24.48 -13.27
CA SER A 290 -1.90 -25.46 -13.89
C SER A 290 -2.27 -24.98 -15.30
N THR A 291 -2.64 -25.90 -16.17
CA THR A 291 -3.09 -25.61 -17.55
C THR A 291 -4.32 -24.70 -17.59
N GLU A 292 -5.15 -24.69 -16.55
CA GLU A 292 -6.36 -23.87 -16.43
C GLU A 292 -6.07 -22.36 -16.50
N PHE A 293 -4.91 -21.91 -16.00
CA PHE A 293 -4.57 -20.47 -15.98
C PHE A 293 -4.18 -19.90 -17.34
N VAL A 294 -3.63 -20.75 -18.22
CA VAL A 294 -3.29 -20.33 -19.59
C VAL A 294 -4.56 -19.99 -20.37
N GLU A 295 -5.68 -20.64 -20.04
CA GLU A 295 -6.98 -20.43 -20.68
C GLU A 295 -7.79 -19.32 -20.01
N SER A 296 -7.56 -19.03 -18.72
CA SER A 296 -8.26 -17.96 -18.01
C SER A 296 -7.74 -16.56 -18.37
N LEU A 297 -6.44 -16.44 -18.64
CA LEU A 297 -5.79 -15.15 -18.88
C LEU A 297 -6.40 -14.38 -20.08
N PRO A 298 -6.60 -14.99 -21.26
CA PRO A 298 -7.27 -14.31 -22.36
C PRO A 298 -8.72 -13.91 -22.01
N LYS A 299 -9.43 -14.74 -21.24
CA LYS A 299 -10.81 -14.44 -20.79
C LYS A 299 -10.82 -13.20 -19.89
N ASP A 300 -9.88 -13.10 -18.96
CA ASP A 300 -9.76 -11.97 -18.04
C ASP A 300 -9.43 -10.67 -18.79
N ILE A 301 -8.52 -10.72 -19.77
CA ILE A 301 -8.15 -9.57 -20.62
C ILE A 301 -9.36 -9.08 -21.46
N VAL A 302 -10.10 -10.01 -22.08
CA VAL A 302 -11.33 -9.70 -22.82
C VAL A 302 -12.40 -9.11 -21.89
N THR A 303 -12.53 -9.65 -20.68
CA THR A 303 -13.48 -9.15 -19.67
C THR A 303 -13.19 -7.72 -19.24
N LEU A 304 -11.91 -7.32 -19.21
CA LEU A 304 -11.49 -5.94 -18.97
C LEU A 304 -11.69 -5.02 -20.19
N GLY A 305 -12.12 -5.54 -21.34
CA GLY A 305 -12.28 -4.77 -22.58
C GLY A 305 -10.94 -4.38 -23.23
N ILE A 306 -9.84 -5.08 -22.88
CA ILE A 306 -8.52 -4.80 -23.43
C ILE A 306 -8.38 -5.52 -24.77
N VAL A 307 -8.07 -4.77 -25.83
CA VAL A 307 -7.69 -5.29 -27.13
C VAL A 307 -6.17 -5.30 -27.21
N TYR A 308 -5.60 -6.43 -27.63
CA TYR A 308 -4.15 -6.62 -27.80
C TYR A 308 -3.84 -7.00 -29.24
N ASP A 309 -2.65 -6.63 -29.73
CA ASP A 309 -2.22 -6.90 -31.10
C ASP A 309 -1.78 -8.35 -31.33
N ALA A 310 -1.04 -8.93 -30.36
CA ALA A 310 -0.50 -10.28 -30.47
C ALA A 310 -0.38 -10.96 -29.10
N VAL A 311 -0.46 -12.29 -29.10
CA VAL A 311 -0.02 -13.13 -27.98
C VAL A 311 1.27 -13.82 -28.37
N THR A 312 2.33 -13.57 -27.61
CA THR A 312 3.63 -14.22 -27.79
C THR A 312 4.01 -15.03 -26.56
N TYR A 313 4.89 -16.01 -26.74
CA TYR A 313 5.40 -16.80 -25.62
C TYR A 313 6.93 -16.80 -25.61
N THR A 314 7.51 -16.60 -24.42
CA THR A 314 8.98 -16.57 -24.26
C THR A 314 9.67 -17.86 -24.74
N PHE A 315 8.99 -19.01 -24.66
CA PHE A 315 9.56 -20.28 -25.12
C PHE A 315 9.73 -20.37 -26.65
N ASP A 316 9.00 -19.55 -27.42
CA ASP A 316 9.17 -19.46 -28.87
C ASP A 316 10.54 -18.86 -29.24
N TYR A 317 11.15 -18.11 -28.30
CA TYR A 317 12.48 -17.51 -28.44
C TYR A 317 13.60 -18.35 -27.80
N PHE A 318 13.32 -19.53 -27.25
CA PHE A 318 14.36 -20.34 -26.59
C PHE A 318 15.54 -20.70 -27.49
N PRO A 319 15.36 -21.10 -28.76
CA PRO A 319 16.50 -21.35 -29.66
C PRO A 319 17.42 -20.12 -29.77
N GLN A 320 16.86 -18.94 -30.02
CA GLN A 320 17.60 -17.69 -30.16
C GLN A 320 18.27 -17.27 -28.85
N LEU A 321 17.61 -17.50 -27.71
CA LEU A 321 18.16 -17.24 -26.39
C LEU A 321 19.32 -18.19 -26.04
N MET A 322 19.28 -19.43 -26.52
CA MET A 322 20.36 -20.41 -26.35
C MET A 322 21.55 -20.06 -27.23
N ASP A 323 21.32 -19.70 -28.49
CA ASP A 323 22.35 -19.21 -29.41
C ASP A 323 23.04 -17.95 -28.84
N MET A 324 22.26 -17.04 -28.25
CA MET A 324 22.78 -15.86 -27.58
C MET A 324 23.64 -16.22 -26.36
N ALA A 325 23.22 -17.20 -25.56
CA ALA A 325 24.01 -17.68 -24.43
C ALA A 325 25.36 -18.26 -24.87
N GLU A 326 25.36 -19.08 -25.93
CA GLU A 326 26.59 -19.63 -26.52
C GLU A 326 27.52 -18.53 -27.05
N LYS A 327 26.96 -17.53 -27.74
CA LYS A 327 27.71 -16.35 -28.18
C LYS A 327 28.39 -15.64 -27.00
N LEU A 328 27.66 -15.39 -25.91
CA LEU A 328 28.21 -14.73 -24.71
C LEU A 328 29.30 -15.57 -24.03
N ILE A 329 29.18 -16.91 -24.03
CA ILE A 329 30.24 -17.80 -23.54
C ILE A 329 31.50 -17.67 -24.41
N CYS A 330 31.34 -17.68 -25.74
CA CYS A 330 32.44 -17.53 -26.69
C CYS A 330 33.15 -16.18 -26.58
N GLU A 331 32.40 -15.11 -26.30
CA GLU A 331 32.94 -13.76 -26.04
C GLU A 331 33.55 -13.61 -24.63
N GLY A 332 33.47 -14.63 -23.78
CA GLY A 332 33.98 -14.60 -22.40
C GLY A 332 33.13 -13.76 -21.45
N LYS A 333 31.92 -13.38 -21.85
CA LYS A 333 30.93 -12.60 -21.07
C LYS A 333 29.99 -13.48 -20.24
N ALA A 334 30.07 -14.79 -20.36
CA ALA A 334 29.33 -15.73 -19.52
C ALA A 334 30.19 -16.96 -19.16
N ASN A 335 29.92 -17.54 -18.00
CA ASN A 335 30.60 -18.74 -17.52
C ASN A 335 29.63 -19.71 -16.83
N VAL A 336 29.96 -20.99 -16.86
CA VAL A 336 29.20 -22.01 -16.14
C VAL A 336 29.74 -22.12 -14.72
N ASP A 337 28.85 -22.15 -13.73
CA ASP A 337 29.17 -22.18 -12.31
C ASP A 337 28.41 -23.33 -11.63
N ASP A 338 29.16 -24.18 -10.94
CA ASP A 338 28.67 -25.33 -10.16
C ASP A 338 28.80 -25.10 -8.65
N THR A 339 29.10 -23.87 -8.23
CA THR A 339 29.07 -23.50 -6.81
C THR A 339 27.67 -23.73 -6.26
N PRO A 340 27.50 -24.48 -5.15
CA PRO A 340 26.20 -24.69 -4.51
C PRO A 340 25.47 -23.39 -4.22
N VAL A 341 24.14 -23.37 -4.38
CA VAL A 341 23.32 -22.15 -4.32
C VAL A 341 23.53 -21.34 -3.04
N ASP A 342 23.62 -22.00 -1.88
CA ASP A 342 23.82 -21.31 -0.60
C ASP A 342 25.20 -20.66 -0.49
N GLN A 343 26.24 -21.35 -0.97
CA GLN A 343 27.59 -20.78 -1.03
C GLN A 343 27.66 -19.62 -2.03
N MET A 344 26.98 -19.75 -3.17
CA MET A 344 26.91 -18.69 -4.18
C MET A 344 26.26 -17.43 -3.62
N ARG A 345 25.17 -17.55 -2.85
CA ARG A 345 24.52 -16.42 -2.16
C ARG A 345 25.47 -15.72 -1.21
N ILE A 346 26.14 -16.48 -0.33
CA ILE A 346 27.09 -15.94 0.66
C ILE A 346 28.25 -15.22 -0.04
N LYS A 347 28.84 -15.84 -1.06
CA LYS A 347 29.96 -15.26 -1.83
C LYS A 347 29.53 -13.97 -2.54
N ARG A 348 28.35 -13.96 -3.15
CA ARG A 348 27.78 -12.77 -3.81
C ARG A 348 27.54 -11.63 -2.82
N ASP A 349 27.03 -11.92 -1.63
CA ASP A 349 26.85 -10.90 -0.59
C ASP A 349 28.20 -10.33 -0.09
N LYS A 350 29.23 -11.17 0.02
CA LYS A 350 30.58 -10.78 0.45
C LYS A 350 31.46 -10.19 -0.66
N GLY A 351 31.03 -10.19 -1.92
CA GLY A 351 31.86 -9.69 -3.04
C GLY A 351 33.06 -10.59 -3.38
N VAL A 352 32.99 -11.89 -3.08
CA VAL A 352 34.02 -12.88 -3.44
C VAL A 352 33.67 -13.61 -4.75
N GLU A 353 34.55 -13.53 -5.75
CA GLU A 353 34.37 -14.17 -7.06
C GLU A 353 34.24 -15.70 -6.97
N SER A 354 33.53 -16.31 -7.93
CA SER A 354 33.46 -17.76 -8.06
C SER A 354 34.76 -18.33 -8.62
N LYS A 355 35.13 -19.54 -8.19
CA LYS A 355 36.29 -20.27 -8.74
C LYS A 355 36.11 -20.56 -10.23
N CYS A 356 34.86 -20.67 -10.68
CA CYS A 356 34.49 -21.06 -12.04
C CYS A 356 34.42 -19.85 -13.00
N ARG A 357 34.58 -18.62 -12.48
CA ARG A 357 34.49 -17.36 -13.26
C ARG A 357 35.57 -17.22 -14.33
N ASN A 358 36.72 -17.85 -14.10
CA ASN A 358 37.91 -17.78 -14.97
C ASN A 358 38.18 -19.09 -15.72
N TYR A 359 37.16 -19.94 -15.88
CA TYR A 359 37.26 -21.09 -16.77
C TYR A 359 37.47 -20.66 -18.23
N SER A 360 38.21 -21.49 -18.98
CA SER A 360 38.39 -21.28 -20.41
C SER A 360 37.07 -21.44 -21.16
N VAL A 361 36.97 -20.78 -22.32
CA VAL A 361 35.79 -20.86 -23.20
C VAL A 361 35.44 -22.33 -23.51
N SER A 362 36.44 -23.15 -23.85
CA SER A 362 36.26 -24.58 -24.12
C SER A 362 35.63 -25.32 -22.94
N LYS A 363 36.08 -25.06 -21.70
CA LYS A 363 35.51 -25.71 -20.52
C LYS A 363 34.08 -25.27 -20.24
N ASN A 364 33.77 -23.99 -20.44
CA ASN A 364 32.41 -23.49 -20.30
C ASN A 364 31.46 -24.12 -21.34
N LEU A 365 31.89 -24.26 -22.59
CA LEU A 365 31.10 -24.90 -23.64
C LEU A 365 30.86 -26.40 -23.38
N GLU A 366 31.84 -27.11 -22.83
CA GLU A 366 31.69 -28.51 -22.39
C GLU A 366 30.58 -28.63 -21.33
N LEU A 367 30.65 -27.81 -20.26
CA LEU A 367 29.66 -27.82 -19.19
C LEU A 367 28.29 -27.31 -19.66
N TRP A 368 28.25 -26.38 -20.60
CA TRP A 368 27.01 -25.91 -21.22
C TRP A 368 26.28 -27.03 -21.97
N LYS A 369 27.01 -27.88 -22.71
CA LYS A 369 26.42 -29.07 -23.36
C LYS A 369 25.84 -30.05 -22.34
N GLU A 370 26.53 -30.27 -21.22
CA GLU A 370 26.02 -31.08 -20.11
C GLU A 370 24.70 -30.51 -19.54
N MET A 371 24.61 -29.17 -19.42
CA MET A 371 23.39 -28.49 -18.98
C MET A 371 22.23 -28.63 -19.99
N ILE A 372 22.50 -28.54 -21.30
CA ILE A 372 21.49 -28.73 -22.35
C ILE A 372 20.88 -30.14 -22.29
N VAL A 373 21.72 -31.15 -22.19
CA VAL A 373 21.28 -32.55 -22.09
C VAL A 373 20.64 -32.86 -20.73
N GLY A 374 20.95 -32.04 -19.72
CA GLY A 374 20.46 -32.19 -18.35
C GLY A 374 21.04 -33.43 -17.67
N SER A 375 22.34 -33.67 -17.85
CA SER A 375 23.07 -34.74 -17.15
C SER A 375 23.18 -34.45 -15.66
N ASP A 376 23.57 -35.43 -14.84
CA ASP A 376 23.82 -35.23 -13.41
C ASP A 376 24.81 -34.09 -13.15
N ARG A 377 25.80 -33.95 -14.04
CA ARG A 377 26.75 -32.84 -14.00
C ARG A 377 26.08 -31.51 -14.33
N GLY A 378 25.29 -31.46 -15.41
CA GLY A 378 24.55 -30.28 -15.83
C GLY A 378 23.54 -29.78 -14.79
N LEU A 379 22.89 -30.69 -14.06
CA LEU A 379 21.93 -30.35 -12.99
C LEU A 379 22.57 -29.60 -11.82
N MET A 380 23.86 -29.80 -11.57
CA MET A 380 24.62 -29.07 -10.54
C MET A 380 25.07 -27.68 -11.01
N CYS A 381 24.94 -27.38 -12.30
CA CYS A 381 25.46 -26.17 -12.92
C CYS A 381 24.38 -25.12 -13.17
N CYS A 382 24.81 -23.87 -13.26
CA CYS A 382 24.03 -22.76 -13.81
C CYS A 382 24.92 -21.90 -14.72
N LEU A 383 24.32 -21.20 -15.68
CA LEU A 383 25.04 -20.22 -16.50
C LEU A 383 24.94 -18.86 -15.80
N ARG A 384 26.05 -18.16 -15.69
CA ARG A 384 26.11 -16.81 -15.09
C ARG A 384 26.69 -15.82 -16.08
N GLY A 385 26.15 -14.60 -16.07
CA GLY A 385 26.77 -13.45 -16.72
C GLY A 385 28.03 -13.03 -16.00
N LYS A 386 29.02 -12.57 -16.75
CA LYS A 386 30.28 -12.05 -16.23
C LYS A 386 30.24 -10.53 -16.28
N LEU A 387 29.60 -9.95 -15.26
CA LEU A 387 29.45 -8.52 -15.08
C LEU A 387 30.47 -8.03 -14.01
N ASP A 388 30.12 -6.99 -13.27
CA ASP A 388 30.94 -6.44 -12.19
C ASP A 388 30.59 -7.11 -10.84
N PHE A 389 31.50 -7.97 -10.38
CA PHE A 389 31.33 -8.71 -9.13
C PHE A 389 31.47 -7.82 -7.88
N GLN A 390 32.18 -6.70 -7.97
CA GLN A 390 32.41 -5.80 -6.85
C GLN A 390 31.37 -4.67 -6.77
N ASN A 391 30.43 -4.63 -7.71
CA ASN A 391 29.47 -3.54 -7.80
C ASN A 391 28.67 -3.36 -6.50
N PRO A 392 28.42 -2.12 -6.04
CA PRO A 392 27.52 -1.87 -4.91
C PRO A 392 26.10 -2.38 -5.17
N ASN A 393 25.62 -2.33 -6.43
CA ASN A 393 24.37 -2.96 -6.84
C ASN A 393 24.56 -4.49 -6.93
N LYS A 394 23.95 -5.22 -5.99
CA LYS A 394 24.06 -6.68 -5.90
C LYS A 394 23.46 -7.43 -7.10
N CYS A 395 22.57 -6.80 -7.87
CA CYS A 395 21.98 -7.40 -9.08
C CYS A 395 23.02 -7.55 -10.20
N LEU A 396 24.03 -6.68 -10.23
CA LEU A 396 25.12 -6.71 -11.21
C LEU A 396 26.20 -7.74 -10.89
N ARG A 397 26.15 -8.39 -9.72
CA ARG A 397 27.17 -9.36 -9.29
C ARG A 397 26.94 -10.73 -9.91
N ASP A 398 27.39 -10.87 -11.15
CA ASP A 398 27.35 -12.08 -11.98
C ASP A 398 26.00 -12.81 -11.89
N PRO A 399 24.92 -12.24 -12.45
CA PRO A 399 23.58 -12.81 -12.34
C PRO A 399 23.46 -14.14 -13.07
N VAL A 400 22.52 -14.98 -12.60
CA VAL A 400 22.26 -16.28 -13.22
C VAL A 400 21.38 -16.09 -14.46
N TYR A 401 21.84 -16.59 -15.61
CA TYR A 401 21.13 -16.54 -16.89
C TYR A 401 20.32 -17.80 -17.17
N TYR A 402 20.83 -18.98 -16.82
CA TYR A 402 20.13 -20.25 -17.06
C TYR A 402 20.24 -21.22 -15.89
N ARG A 403 19.21 -22.05 -15.73
CA ARG A 403 19.17 -23.16 -14.78
C ARG A 403 18.54 -24.39 -15.39
N CYS A 404 19.04 -25.55 -14.98
CA CYS A 404 18.41 -26.82 -15.31
C CYS A 404 17.14 -27.03 -14.47
N ASN A 405 16.09 -27.53 -15.10
CA ASN A 405 14.86 -27.95 -14.45
C ASN A 405 14.22 -29.09 -15.24
N LEU A 406 14.10 -30.26 -14.62
CA LEU A 406 13.51 -31.44 -15.25
C LEU A 406 11.98 -31.47 -15.17
N ALA A 407 11.36 -30.47 -14.54
CA ALA A 407 9.91 -30.40 -14.44
C ALA A 407 9.25 -30.29 -15.82
N HIS A 408 8.14 -30.99 -16.00
CA HIS A 408 7.31 -30.92 -17.20
C HIS A 408 6.83 -29.48 -17.46
N HIS A 409 7.10 -28.95 -18.65
CA HIS A 409 6.56 -27.67 -19.07
C HIS A 409 5.17 -27.84 -19.69
N HIS A 410 4.20 -27.04 -19.26
CA HIS A 410 2.79 -27.18 -19.66
C HIS A 410 2.53 -27.16 -21.17
N ARG A 411 3.31 -26.40 -21.96
CA ARG A 411 3.22 -26.34 -23.44
C ARG A 411 4.27 -27.16 -24.19
N VAL A 412 5.55 -26.93 -23.93
CA VAL A 412 6.65 -27.60 -24.66
C VAL A 412 7.05 -28.97 -24.06
N GLY A 413 6.32 -29.46 -23.06
CA GLY A 413 6.53 -30.77 -22.45
C GLY A 413 7.93 -30.93 -21.86
N PHE A 414 8.61 -32.01 -22.23
CA PHE A 414 9.99 -32.33 -21.82
C PHE A 414 11.04 -31.93 -22.86
N LYS A 415 10.67 -31.12 -23.87
CA LYS A 415 11.58 -30.72 -24.95
C LYS A 415 12.86 -30.05 -24.44
N TYR A 416 12.73 -29.22 -23.39
CA TYR A 416 13.85 -28.51 -22.79
C TYR A 416 14.01 -28.91 -21.33
N LYS A 417 15.27 -29.11 -20.93
CA LYS A 417 15.69 -29.34 -19.53
C LYS A 417 16.38 -28.13 -18.93
N LEU A 418 16.56 -27.09 -19.74
CA LEU A 418 17.33 -25.90 -19.46
C LEU A 418 16.44 -24.68 -19.73
N TYR A 419 16.31 -23.79 -18.76
CA TYR A 419 15.39 -22.65 -18.83
C TYR A 419 16.10 -21.34 -18.50
N PRO A 420 15.86 -20.27 -19.28
CA PRO A 420 16.42 -18.97 -18.98
C PRO A 420 15.75 -18.36 -17.75
N THR A 421 16.48 -17.54 -17.02
CA THR A 421 15.91 -16.71 -15.96
C THR A 421 15.20 -15.50 -16.56
N TYR A 422 14.30 -14.90 -15.77
CA TYR A 422 13.63 -13.64 -16.15
C TYR A 422 14.65 -12.56 -16.53
N ASP A 423 15.72 -12.42 -15.74
CA ASP A 423 16.76 -11.41 -15.93
C ASP A 423 17.52 -11.56 -17.26
N PHE A 424 17.56 -12.76 -17.84
CA PHE A 424 18.20 -13.01 -19.15
C PHE A 424 17.21 -12.98 -20.31
N ALA A 425 16.03 -13.59 -20.14
CA ALA A 425 15.04 -13.68 -21.21
C ALA A 425 14.34 -12.34 -21.48
N SER A 426 13.94 -11.61 -20.43
CA SER A 426 13.17 -10.36 -20.58
C SER A 426 13.91 -9.31 -21.42
N PRO A 427 15.19 -8.96 -21.15
CA PRO A 427 15.91 -7.96 -21.94
C PRO A 427 15.96 -8.27 -23.44
N PHE A 428 16.12 -9.54 -23.79
CA PHE A 428 16.19 -10.02 -25.17
C PHE A 428 14.83 -9.93 -25.85
N VAL A 429 13.77 -10.47 -25.22
CA VAL A 429 12.42 -10.49 -25.79
C VAL A 429 11.88 -9.06 -25.94
N ASP A 430 12.08 -8.20 -24.94
CA ASP A 430 11.69 -6.79 -24.99
C ASP A 430 12.33 -6.07 -26.19
N ALA A 431 13.62 -6.32 -26.43
CA ALA A 431 14.33 -5.73 -27.55
C ALA A 431 13.83 -6.28 -28.90
N PHE A 432 13.67 -7.60 -28.98
CA PHE A 432 13.31 -8.34 -30.20
C PHE A 432 11.88 -8.06 -30.65
N GLU A 433 10.92 -7.99 -29.73
CA GLU A 433 9.51 -7.67 -30.02
C GLU A 433 9.28 -6.17 -30.29
N GLY A 434 10.33 -5.34 -30.20
CA GLY A 434 10.20 -3.91 -30.47
C GLY A 434 9.55 -3.12 -29.32
N ILE A 435 9.52 -3.67 -28.10
CA ILE A 435 8.94 -2.98 -26.94
C ILE A 435 9.70 -1.69 -26.68
N THR A 436 8.98 -0.57 -26.71
CA THR A 436 9.57 0.77 -26.57
C THR A 436 9.68 1.17 -25.10
N HIS A 437 8.61 0.90 -24.34
CA HIS A 437 8.46 1.30 -22.95
C HIS A 437 8.07 0.06 -22.11
N VAL A 438 8.96 -0.34 -21.22
CA VAL A 438 8.71 -1.44 -20.29
C VAL A 438 8.19 -0.85 -18.98
N LEU A 439 6.90 -1.04 -18.72
CA LEU A 439 6.23 -0.61 -17.50
C LEU A 439 6.33 -1.73 -16.45
N ARG A 440 6.96 -1.46 -15.30
CA ARG A 440 7.12 -2.47 -14.24
C ARG A 440 6.99 -1.89 -12.83
N SER A 441 6.77 -2.76 -11.85
CA SER A 441 6.72 -2.36 -10.44
C SER A 441 8.09 -1.89 -9.94
N ASN A 442 8.08 -0.98 -8.96
CA ASN A 442 9.29 -0.45 -8.32
C ASN A 442 10.21 -1.49 -7.64
N GLU A 443 9.75 -2.74 -7.44
CA GLU A 443 10.58 -3.83 -6.91
C GLU A 443 11.69 -4.28 -7.87
N TYR A 444 11.59 -3.91 -9.15
CA TYR A 444 12.58 -4.21 -10.18
C TYR A 444 13.58 -3.07 -10.41
N ARG A 445 13.52 -1.96 -9.64
CA ARG A 445 14.39 -0.79 -9.85
C ARG A 445 15.87 -1.15 -9.88
N ASP A 446 16.34 -1.91 -8.89
CA ASP A 446 17.75 -2.33 -8.80
C ASP A 446 18.19 -3.22 -9.97
N ARG A 447 17.25 -3.72 -10.78
CA ARG A 447 17.50 -4.56 -11.96
C ARG A 447 17.49 -3.79 -13.28
N ASP A 448 17.20 -2.48 -13.27
CA ASP A 448 17.20 -1.66 -14.50
C ASP A 448 18.61 -1.66 -15.11
N ASP A 449 19.62 -1.33 -14.31
CA ASP A 449 21.03 -1.35 -14.72
C ASP A 449 21.45 -2.74 -15.22
N GLN A 450 21.02 -3.79 -14.52
CA GLN A 450 21.30 -5.18 -14.91
C GLN A 450 20.74 -5.48 -16.30
N CYS A 451 19.51 -5.06 -16.57
CA CYS A 451 18.87 -5.28 -17.85
C CYS A 451 19.59 -4.54 -18.99
N HIS A 452 19.97 -3.28 -18.77
CA HIS A 452 20.72 -2.49 -19.77
C HIS A 452 22.10 -3.07 -20.07
N MET A 453 22.82 -3.54 -19.05
CA MET A 453 24.12 -4.20 -19.22
C MET A 453 23.98 -5.48 -20.03
N ILE A 454 22.94 -6.29 -19.75
CA ILE A 454 22.67 -7.52 -20.52
C ILE A 454 22.32 -7.20 -21.97
N GLN A 455 21.52 -6.16 -22.23
CA GLN A 455 21.17 -5.74 -23.60
C GLN A 455 22.41 -5.30 -24.39
N GLU A 456 23.31 -4.57 -23.73
CA GLU A 456 24.59 -4.14 -24.31
C GLU A 456 25.50 -5.34 -24.63
N ASP A 457 25.62 -6.29 -23.70
CA ASP A 457 26.40 -7.50 -23.91
C ASP A 457 25.87 -8.35 -25.07
N MET A 458 24.54 -8.47 -25.20
CA MET A 458 23.88 -9.16 -26.30
C MET A 458 23.99 -8.41 -27.64
N GLY A 459 24.22 -7.11 -27.61
CA GLY A 459 24.20 -6.23 -28.78
C GLY A 459 22.79 -5.96 -29.31
N VAL A 460 21.79 -5.94 -28.43
CA VAL A 460 20.39 -5.66 -28.79
C VAL A 460 19.99 -4.22 -28.43
N ARG A 461 18.87 -3.75 -28.99
CA ARG A 461 18.35 -2.41 -28.71
C ARG A 461 18.04 -2.23 -27.21
N LYS A 462 18.44 -1.10 -26.65
CA LYS A 462 18.08 -0.71 -25.28
C LYS A 462 16.61 -0.28 -25.20
N VAL A 463 15.93 -0.73 -24.16
CA VAL A 463 14.52 -0.37 -23.88
C VAL A 463 14.42 0.62 -22.73
N CYS A 464 13.38 1.46 -22.74
CA CYS A 464 13.15 2.44 -21.69
C CYS A 464 12.30 1.83 -20.56
N PHE A 465 12.76 1.93 -19.32
CA PHE A 465 12.03 1.44 -18.15
C PHE A 465 11.25 2.58 -17.49
N TYR A 466 10.00 2.30 -17.14
CA TYR A 466 9.17 3.18 -16.33
C TYR A 466 8.61 2.38 -15.17
N GLU A 467 8.84 2.90 -13.96
CA GLU A 467 8.40 2.24 -12.74
C GLU A 467 7.09 2.82 -12.22
N PHE A 468 6.25 1.94 -11.67
CA PHE A 468 5.06 2.33 -10.94
C PHE A 468 5.00 1.63 -9.58
N SER A 469 4.29 2.24 -8.63
CA SER A 469 4.04 1.62 -7.34
C SER A 469 3.00 0.52 -7.49
N ARG A 470 3.24 -0.65 -6.87
CA ARG A 470 2.24 -1.72 -6.84
C ARG A 470 0.95 -1.21 -6.20
N LEU A 471 -0.17 -1.56 -6.81
CA LEU A 471 -1.49 -1.32 -6.24
C LEU A 471 -1.60 -2.08 -4.91
N SER A 472 -1.92 -1.36 -3.83
CA SER A 472 -2.32 -1.97 -2.56
C SER A 472 -3.70 -1.46 -2.20
N MET A 473 -4.65 -2.39 -2.16
CA MET A 473 -6.02 -2.11 -1.79
C MET A 473 -6.22 -2.37 -0.30
N VAL A 474 -6.97 -1.49 0.35
CA VAL A 474 -7.38 -1.67 1.74
C VAL A 474 -8.37 -2.85 1.81
N TYR A 475 -8.29 -3.65 2.89
CA TYR A 475 -9.13 -4.84 3.10
C TYR A 475 -8.98 -5.97 2.07
N THR A 476 -7.94 -5.91 1.25
CA THR A 476 -7.77 -6.85 0.15
C THR A 476 -6.38 -7.47 0.22
N LEU A 477 -6.32 -8.80 0.10
CA LEU A 477 -5.08 -9.54 0.12
C LEU A 477 -4.68 -9.92 -1.31
N LEU A 478 -3.58 -9.36 -1.80
CA LEU A 478 -3.13 -9.57 -3.18
C LEU A 478 -2.03 -10.65 -3.32
N SER A 479 -1.54 -11.19 -2.20
CA SER A 479 -0.50 -12.23 -2.24
C SER A 479 -1.06 -13.57 -2.70
N LYS A 480 -0.50 -14.09 -3.80
CA LYS A 480 -0.76 -15.43 -4.33
C LYS A 480 -0.83 -16.51 -3.28
N ARG A 481 0.23 -16.57 -2.47
CA ARG A 481 0.44 -17.69 -1.54
C ARG A 481 -0.60 -17.66 -0.43
N LYS A 482 -0.98 -16.46 0.00
CA LYS A 482 -1.98 -16.28 1.03
C LYS A 482 -3.39 -16.51 0.50
N ILE A 483 -3.71 -16.10 -0.72
CA ILE A 483 -4.99 -16.46 -1.36
C ILE A 483 -5.07 -17.98 -1.54
N LEU A 484 -4.00 -18.61 -2.04
CA LEU A 484 -3.92 -20.07 -2.16
C LEU A 484 -4.18 -20.75 -0.81
N TRP A 485 -3.65 -20.21 0.28
CA TRP A 485 -3.94 -20.70 1.62
C TRP A 485 -5.44 -20.65 1.94
N PHE A 486 -6.16 -19.55 1.65
CA PHE A 486 -7.61 -19.48 1.88
C PHE A 486 -8.38 -20.52 1.06
N VAL A 487 -7.99 -20.73 -0.20
CA VAL A 487 -8.60 -21.73 -1.08
C VAL A 487 -8.33 -23.15 -0.56
N GLN A 488 -7.08 -23.48 -0.24
CA GLN A 488 -6.68 -24.81 0.24
C GLN A 488 -7.27 -25.15 1.61
N ASN A 489 -7.54 -24.16 2.45
CA ASN A 489 -8.17 -24.34 3.76
C ASN A 489 -9.71 -24.21 3.71
N GLY A 490 -10.32 -24.17 2.52
CA GLY A 490 -11.77 -24.13 2.35
C GLY A 490 -12.45 -22.91 2.97
N ARG A 491 -11.72 -21.79 3.10
CA ARG A 491 -12.25 -20.53 3.65
C ARG A 491 -12.96 -19.70 2.58
N VAL A 492 -12.68 -20.00 1.32
CA VAL A 492 -13.33 -19.50 0.10
C VAL A 492 -13.59 -20.67 -0.82
N ASP A 493 -14.58 -20.55 -1.70
CA ASP A 493 -15.06 -21.65 -2.54
C ASP A 493 -14.07 -22.01 -3.65
N GLY A 494 -13.21 -21.06 -4.03
CA GLY A 494 -12.22 -21.24 -5.08
C GLY A 494 -11.50 -19.94 -5.43
N TRP A 495 -10.73 -19.99 -6.52
CA TRP A 495 -10.10 -18.81 -7.12
C TRP A 495 -11.10 -17.92 -7.86
N ASP A 496 -12.36 -18.27 -7.90
CA ASP A 496 -13.43 -17.50 -8.52
C ASP A 496 -14.47 -17.07 -7.48
N ASP A 497 -14.20 -17.27 -6.18
CA ASP A 497 -15.07 -16.80 -5.10
C ASP A 497 -15.18 -15.25 -5.11
N PRO A 498 -16.39 -14.67 -4.99
CA PRO A 498 -16.61 -13.22 -5.02
C PRO A 498 -15.85 -12.40 -3.96
N ARG A 499 -15.35 -13.04 -2.90
CA ARG A 499 -14.55 -12.42 -1.84
C ARG A 499 -13.07 -12.36 -2.18
N VAL A 500 -12.64 -13.15 -3.15
CA VAL A 500 -11.25 -13.18 -3.60
C VAL A 500 -11.07 -12.09 -4.65
N PRO A 501 -9.99 -11.28 -4.62
CA PRO A 501 -9.78 -10.18 -5.57
C PRO A 501 -9.49 -10.60 -7.02
N THR A 502 -9.82 -11.85 -7.33
CA THR A 502 -10.32 -12.43 -8.59
C THR A 502 -10.70 -11.43 -9.70
N ILE A 503 -10.14 -11.36 -10.93
CA ILE A 503 -10.97 -10.78 -12.02
C ILE A 503 -12.20 -11.65 -12.16
N GLN A 504 -12.00 -12.96 -12.16
CA GLN A 504 -13.10 -13.90 -12.18
C GLN A 504 -13.95 -13.79 -10.93
N GLY A 505 -13.42 -13.64 -9.72
CA GLY A 505 -14.21 -13.44 -8.49
C GLY A 505 -14.99 -12.13 -8.50
N MET A 506 -14.39 -11.03 -8.97
CA MET A 506 -15.07 -9.74 -9.13
C MET A 506 -16.16 -9.78 -10.22
N VAL A 507 -15.97 -10.61 -11.24
CA VAL A 507 -16.87 -10.72 -12.40
C VAL A 507 -17.88 -11.87 -12.24
N ARG A 508 -17.60 -12.87 -11.39
CA ARG A 508 -18.42 -14.06 -11.14
C ARG A 508 -19.71 -13.61 -10.50
N ARG A 509 -20.70 -13.42 -11.37
CA ARG A 509 -22.11 -13.36 -11.04
C ARG A 509 -22.74 -14.73 -11.32
N GLU A 510 -22.13 -15.79 -10.79
CA GLU A 510 -22.81 -17.08 -10.67
C GLU A 510 -23.98 -16.93 -9.68
N PRO A 511 -25.02 -17.76 -9.81
CA PRO A 511 -26.13 -17.77 -8.86
C PRO A 511 -25.62 -17.88 -7.42
N PHE A 512 -25.87 -16.89 -6.57
CA PHE A 512 -25.44 -16.91 -5.16
C PHE A 512 -26.61 -16.72 -4.21
N VAL A 513 -26.54 -17.30 -3.01
CA VAL A 513 -27.63 -17.27 -2.02
C VAL A 513 -27.29 -16.31 -0.88
N ARG A 514 -28.25 -15.50 -0.45
CA ARG A 514 -28.18 -14.75 0.83
C ARG A 514 -29.31 -15.13 1.76
N ILE A 515 -28.98 -15.22 3.04
CA ILE A 515 -29.97 -15.37 4.11
C ILE A 515 -30.43 -13.97 4.52
N MET A 516 -31.74 -13.74 4.48
CA MET A 516 -32.37 -12.45 4.77
C MET A 516 -33.60 -12.63 5.66
N PRO A 517 -33.94 -11.65 6.53
CA PRO A 517 -35.17 -11.74 7.30
C PRO A 517 -36.39 -11.74 6.38
N ARG A 518 -37.36 -12.63 6.66
CA ARG A 518 -38.63 -12.66 5.92
C ARG A 518 -39.42 -11.36 6.07
N HIS A 519 -39.32 -10.71 7.23
CA HIS A 519 -39.96 -9.44 7.50
C HIS A 519 -39.00 -8.46 8.18
N LYS A 520 -38.85 -7.25 7.63
CA LYS A 520 -37.85 -6.26 8.08
C LYS A 520 -38.02 -5.80 9.53
N LYS A 521 -39.25 -5.85 10.07
CA LYS A 521 -39.57 -5.35 11.43
C LYS A 521 -40.03 -6.44 12.41
N PHE A 522 -40.26 -7.66 11.95
CA PHE A 522 -40.85 -8.73 12.76
C PHE A 522 -39.92 -9.94 12.77
N LYS A 523 -39.07 -10.02 13.81
CA LYS A 523 -38.01 -11.04 13.91
C LYS A 523 -38.54 -12.47 14.01
N GLU A 524 -39.73 -12.66 14.59
CA GLU A 524 -40.32 -14.00 14.76
C GLU A 524 -40.73 -14.65 13.43
N ALA A 525 -40.84 -13.88 12.33
CA ALA A 525 -41.03 -14.47 11.01
C ALA A 525 -39.83 -15.31 10.54
N GLY A 526 -38.65 -15.19 11.18
CA GLY A 526 -37.44 -15.91 10.79
C GLY A 526 -36.82 -15.43 9.48
N ASP A 527 -35.93 -16.26 8.94
CA ASP A 527 -35.12 -15.93 7.75
C ASP A 527 -35.60 -16.70 6.51
N LYS A 528 -35.21 -16.19 5.33
CA LYS A 528 -35.37 -16.80 4.01
C LYS A 528 -34.04 -16.83 3.28
N CYS A 529 -33.86 -17.83 2.43
CA CYS A 529 -32.79 -17.87 1.45
C CYS A 529 -33.28 -17.21 0.16
N THR A 530 -32.56 -16.18 -0.30
CA THR A 530 -32.82 -15.52 -1.59
C THR A 530 -31.67 -15.85 -2.54
N LEU A 531 -31.98 -16.46 -3.69
CA LEU A 531 -31.03 -16.75 -4.76
C LEU A 531 -30.93 -15.55 -5.71
N TYR A 532 -29.72 -15.17 -6.10
CA TYR A 532 -29.41 -14.04 -6.97
C TYR A 532 -28.69 -14.55 -8.21
N THR A 533 -29.25 -14.32 -9.39
CA THR A 533 -28.78 -14.84 -10.68
C THR A 533 -28.44 -13.71 -11.64
N LYS A 534 -27.66 -13.98 -12.70
CA LYS A 534 -27.38 -12.96 -13.73
C LYS A 534 -28.66 -12.49 -14.43
N ASN A 535 -29.58 -13.42 -14.66
CA ASN A 535 -30.86 -13.18 -15.31
C ASN A 535 -31.98 -13.26 -14.28
N ILE A 536 -32.95 -12.36 -14.38
CA ILE A 536 -34.07 -12.27 -13.45
C ILE A 536 -35.38 -12.04 -14.20
N TRP A 537 -36.47 -12.50 -13.61
CA TRP A 537 -37.83 -12.20 -14.03
C TRP A 537 -38.35 -11.00 -13.25
N ILE A 538 -38.99 -10.07 -13.95
CA ILE A 538 -39.75 -8.96 -13.37
C ILE A 538 -41.17 -8.98 -13.94
N ASP A 539 -42.09 -8.27 -13.29
CA ASP A 539 -43.45 -8.13 -13.81
C ASP A 539 -43.46 -7.39 -15.15
N TYR A 540 -44.35 -7.79 -16.06
CA TYR A 540 -44.43 -7.21 -17.39
C TYR A 540 -44.96 -5.77 -17.38
N ALA A 541 -45.89 -5.43 -16.48
CA ALA A 541 -46.40 -4.06 -16.35
C ALA A 541 -45.28 -3.11 -15.88
N ASP A 542 -44.45 -3.58 -14.94
CA ASP A 542 -43.26 -2.88 -14.50
C ASP A 542 -42.25 -2.70 -15.65
N ALA A 543 -42.01 -3.75 -16.44
CA ALA A 543 -41.08 -3.74 -17.57
C ALA A 543 -41.45 -2.69 -18.64
N ILE A 544 -42.75 -2.46 -18.88
CA ILE A 544 -43.22 -1.44 -19.85
C ILE A 544 -43.01 -0.01 -19.32
N SER A 545 -43.07 0.18 -18.01
CA SER A 545 -42.94 1.51 -17.39
C SER A 545 -41.52 2.09 -17.43
N ILE A 546 -40.53 1.26 -17.77
CA ILE A 546 -39.10 1.59 -17.73
C ILE A 546 -38.64 2.19 -19.05
N SER A 547 -37.84 3.27 -18.96
CA SER A 547 -37.12 3.89 -20.08
C SER A 547 -35.62 3.57 -20.04
N ALA A 548 -34.95 3.73 -21.19
CA ALA A 548 -33.51 3.55 -21.25
C ALA A 548 -32.79 4.64 -20.44
N ASN A 549 -31.78 4.22 -19.66
CA ASN A 549 -31.04 4.98 -18.65
C ASN A 549 -31.78 5.27 -17.34
N ASP A 550 -32.98 4.71 -17.13
CA ASP A 550 -33.65 4.82 -15.84
C ASP A 550 -32.91 4.07 -14.72
N GLU A 551 -32.86 4.69 -13.55
CA GLU A 551 -32.40 4.07 -12.32
C GLU A 551 -33.59 3.46 -11.57
N VAL A 552 -33.59 2.14 -11.44
CA VAL A 552 -34.64 1.37 -10.75
C VAL A 552 -34.06 0.68 -9.53
N THR A 553 -34.89 0.46 -8.50
CA THR A 553 -34.49 -0.35 -7.34
C THR A 553 -35.03 -1.76 -7.49
N LEU A 554 -34.14 -2.75 -7.44
CA LEU A 554 -34.48 -4.15 -7.22
C LEU A 554 -34.64 -4.39 -5.72
N MET A 555 -35.85 -4.76 -5.30
CA MET A 555 -36.20 -4.93 -3.89
C MET A 555 -35.24 -5.90 -3.20
N ASP A 556 -34.65 -5.46 -2.08
CA ASP A 556 -33.70 -6.23 -1.26
C ASP A 556 -32.40 -6.67 -2.00
N TRP A 557 -32.11 -6.06 -3.15
CA TRP A 557 -30.85 -6.24 -3.90
C TRP A 557 -30.05 -4.93 -4.01
N GLY A 558 -30.69 -3.85 -4.46
CA GLY A 558 -30.03 -2.55 -4.70
C GLY A 558 -30.51 -1.89 -5.99
N ASN A 559 -29.85 -0.81 -6.40
CA ASN A 559 -30.23 -0.06 -7.59
C ASN A 559 -29.59 -0.65 -8.86
N CYS A 560 -30.25 -0.46 -9.99
CA CYS A 560 -29.86 -0.91 -11.32
C CYS A 560 -30.15 0.20 -12.33
N ILE A 561 -29.24 0.44 -13.26
CA ILE A 561 -29.44 1.36 -14.37
C ILE A 561 -29.72 0.54 -15.62
N ILE A 562 -30.89 0.74 -16.20
CA ILE A 562 -31.31 0.05 -17.43
C ILE A 562 -30.61 0.71 -18.61
N LYS A 563 -29.88 -0.06 -19.42
CA LYS A 563 -29.09 0.46 -20.55
C LYS A 563 -29.78 0.27 -21.88
N GLU A 564 -30.42 -0.87 -22.08
CA GLU A 564 -31.06 -1.22 -23.34
C GLU A 564 -32.36 -1.96 -23.09
N ILE A 565 -33.35 -1.71 -23.95
CA ILE A 565 -34.65 -2.39 -23.93
C ILE A 565 -34.86 -3.00 -25.30
N LYS A 566 -34.88 -4.32 -25.38
CA LYS A 566 -35.15 -5.03 -26.63
C LYS A 566 -36.64 -5.26 -26.78
N ARG A 567 -37.13 -4.98 -27.99
CA ARG A 567 -38.53 -5.19 -28.37
C ARG A 567 -38.59 -6.09 -29.59
N ASN A 568 -39.62 -6.92 -29.68
CA ASN A 568 -39.86 -7.75 -30.85
C ASN A 568 -40.48 -6.94 -32.02
N GLU A 569 -40.73 -7.59 -33.15
CA GLU A 569 -41.34 -6.99 -34.35
C GLU A 569 -42.73 -6.38 -34.11
N MET A 570 -43.42 -6.80 -33.03
CA MET A 570 -44.74 -6.29 -32.62
C MET A 570 -44.64 -5.16 -31.57
N GLY A 571 -43.43 -4.70 -31.24
CA GLY A 571 -43.19 -3.63 -30.27
C GLY A 571 -43.28 -4.05 -28.80
N ILE A 572 -43.41 -5.35 -28.51
CA ILE A 572 -43.49 -5.91 -27.15
C ILE A 572 -42.09 -6.00 -26.55
N VAL A 573 -41.93 -5.52 -25.32
CA VAL A 573 -40.68 -5.65 -24.55
C VAL A 573 -40.40 -7.13 -24.27
N VAL A 574 -39.23 -7.61 -24.71
CA VAL A 574 -38.80 -9.01 -24.54
C VAL A 574 -37.63 -9.16 -23.58
N GLU A 575 -36.76 -8.16 -23.48
CA GLU A 575 -35.56 -8.22 -22.65
C GLU A 575 -35.14 -6.81 -22.23
N LEU A 576 -34.71 -6.65 -20.98
CA LEU A 576 -34.06 -5.43 -20.50
C LEU A 576 -32.63 -5.76 -20.08
N LEU A 577 -31.66 -5.00 -20.60
CA LEU A 577 -30.26 -5.12 -20.21
C LEU A 577 -29.92 -3.99 -19.26
N GLY A 578 -29.55 -4.34 -18.02
CA GLY A 578 -29.24 -3.39 -16.96
C GLY A 578 -27.89 -3.65 -16.29
N VAL A 579 -27.35 -2.62 -15.65
CA VAL A 579 -26.09 -2.67 -14.89
C VAL A 579 -26.38 -2.27 -13.44
N LEU A 580 -26.01 -3.14 -12.49
CA LEU A 580 -26.14 -2.86 -11.06
C LEU A 580 -25.35 -1.59 -10.68
N TYR A 581 -26.01 -0.70 -9.95
CA TYR A 581 -25.47 0.54 -9.41
C TYR A 581 -25.70 0.58 -7.89
N LEU A 582 -24.90 -0.20 -7.16
CA LEU A 582 -25.10 -0.43 -5.72
C LEU A 582 -24.79 0.80 -4.83
N GLU A 583 -24.13 1.82 -5.40
CA GLU A 583 -23.89 3.10 -4.72
C GLU A 583 -25.10 4.05 -4.79
N GLY A 584 -26.11 3.70 -5.60
CA GLY A 584 -27.34 4.47 -5.77
C GLY A 584 -28.21 4.53 -4.51
N SER A 585 -28.98 5.60 -4.38
CA SER A 585 -29.88 5.80 -3.25
C SER A 585 -31.25 5.18 -3.52
N VAL A 586 -31.60 4.14 -2.76
CA VAL A 586 -32.93 3.48 -2.79
C VAL A 586 -34.10 4.45 -2.46
N LYS A 587 -33.81 5.61 -1.87
CA LYS A 587 -34.81 6.64 -1.58
C LYS A 587 -35.06 7.60 -2.75
N ALA A 588 -34.11 7.69 -3.68
CA ALA A 588 -34.16 8.63 -4.80
C ALA A 588 -34.84 8.03 -6.05
N THR A 589 -35.01 6.71 -6.07
CA THR A 589 -35.64 5.96 -7.17
C THR A 589 -37.15 5.89 -6.99
N GLU A 590 -37.88 6.18 -8.08
CA GLU A 590 -39.35 6.12 -8.12
C GLU A 590 -39.84 4.67 -8.32
N LEU A 591 -39.16 3.90 -9.16
CA LEU A 591 -39.52 2.52 -9.49
C LEU A 591 -38.83 1.51 -8.56
N LYS A 592 -39.63 0.71 -7.87
CA LYS A 592 -39.18 -0.32 -6.92
C LYS A 592 -39.78 -1.67 -7.31
N LEU A 593 -38.94 -2.51 -7.87
CA LEU A 593 -39.34 -3.71 -8.59
C LEU A 593 -39.15 -4.95 -7.73
N THR A 594 -40.18 -5.79 -7.69
CA THR A 594 -40.05 -7.18 -7.27
C THR A 594 -39.46 -8.01 -8.40
N TRP A 595 -38.64 -9.01 -8.06
CA TRP A 595 -37.94 -9.84 -9.03
C TRP A 595 -37.85 -11.28 -8.54
N LEU A 596 -37.70 -12.21 -9.49
CA LEU A 596 -37.41 -13.62 -9.25
C LEU A 596 -36.14 -14.04 -10.00
N PRO A 597 -35.29 -14.89 -9.42
CA PRO A 597 -34.13 -15.40 -10.13
C PRO A 597 -34.55 -16.37 -11.24
N GLU A 598 -33.87 -16.33 -12.40
CA GLU A 598 -34.04 -17.37 -13.42
C GLU A 598 -33.38 -18.68 -12.92
N THR A 599 -34.20 -19.66 -12.54
CA THR A 599 -33.77 -20.98 -12.05
C THR A 599 -34.84 -22.05 -12.31
N ASP A 600 -34.41 -23.30 -12.45
CA ASP A 600 -35.29 -24.46 -12.63
C ASP A 600 -36.05 -24.85 -11.35
N GLU A 601 -35.68 -24.27 -10.20
CA GLU A 601 -36.33 -24.51 -8.90
C GLU A 601 -37.60 -23.66 -8.69
N LEU A 602 -37.93 -22.76 -9.62
CA LEU A 602 -39.13 -21.93 -9.50
C LEU A 602 -40.41 -22.77 -9.60
N VAL A 603 -41.26 -22.66 -8.59
CA VAL A 603 -42.57 -23.30 -8.58
C VAL A 603 -43.53 -22.47 -9.45
N ARG A 604 -44.14 -23.11 -10.45
CA ARG A 604 -45.19 -22.48 -11.26
C ARG A 604 -46.44 -22.28 -10.40
N LEU A 605 -46.90 -21.03 -10.30
CA LEU A 605 -48.11 -20.67 -9.58
C LEU A 605 -49.19 -20.22 -10.56
N GLN A 606 -50.45 -20.55 -10.25
CA GLN A 606 -51.62 -19.97 -10.92
C GLN A 606 -52.16 -18.86 -10.03
N PHE A 607 -52.15 -17.63 -10.55
CA PHE A 607 -52.76 -16.49 -9.87
C PHE A 607 -54.23 -16.43 -10.26
N VAL A 608 -55.10 -16.39 -9.25
CA VAL A 608 -56.54 -16.14 -9.42
C VAL A 608 -56.82 -14.80 -8.78
N GLU A 609 -57.03 -13.79 -9.62
CA GLU A 609 -57.43 -12.47 -9.16
C GLU A 609 -58.93 -12.46 -8.90
N PHE A 610 -59.31 -12.09 -7.67
CA PHE A 610 -60.69 -11.92 -7.30
C PHE A 610 -61.01 -10.43 -7.27
N ASP A 611 -62.09 -10.07 -7.94
CA ASP A 611 -62.67 -8.73 -7.85
C ASP A 611 -64.09 -8.84 -7.28
N TYR A 612 -64.71 -7.70 -6.99
CA TYR A 612 -66.09 -7.63 -6.57
C TYR A 612 -66.99 -8.33 -7.60
N LEU A 613 -67.67 -9.38 -7.16
CA LEU A 613 -68.69 -10.06 -7.95
C LEU A 613 -69.82 -9.11 -8.40
N ILE A 614 -70.03 -8.01 -7.65
CA ILE A 614 -71.05 -6.99 -7.92
C ILE A 614 -70.37 -5.62 -7.85
N THR A 615 -70.36 -4.90 -8.97
CA THR A 615 -69.73 -3.56 -9.10
C THR A 615 -70.64 -2.40 -8.68
N LYS A 616 -71.89 -2.67 -8.28
CA LYS A 616 -72.83 -1.68 -7.75
C LYS A 616 -72.85 -1.69 -6.23
N GLU A 617 -72.84 -0.51 -5.60
CA GLU A 617 -72.88 -0.34 -4.14
C GLU A 617 -74.09 -1.03 -3.46
N LYS A 618 -75.23 -1.16 -4.15
CA LYS A 618 -76.42 -1.89 -3.67
C LYS A 618 -77.15 -2.60 -4.81
N LEU A 619 -77.48 -3.88 -4.61
CA LEU A 619 -78.44 -4.61 -5.44
C LEU A 619 -79.86 -4.22 -5.01
N VAL A 620 -80.56 -3.41 -5.81
CA VAL A 620 -82.00 -3.17 -5.62
C VAL A 620 -82.75 -4.29 -6.35
N LEU A 621 -83.32 -5.25 -5.60
CA LEU A 621 -84.29 -6.19 -6.15
C LEU A 621 -85.57 -5.40 -6.52
N PRO A 622 -86.10 -5.52 -7.75
CA PRO A 622 -87.36 -4.85 -8.09
C PRO A 622 -88.48 -5.42 -7.22
N ARG A 623 -89.06 -4.59 -6.35
CA ARG A 623 -90.37 -4.88 -5.74
C ARG A 623 -91.41 -4.75 -6.84
N GLN A 624 -91.88 -5.87 -7.41
CA GLN A 624 -93.15 -5.89 -8.13
C GLN A 624 -94.29 -5.68 -7.11
N PRO A 625 -95.19 -4.69 -7.29
CA PRO A 625 -96.40 -4.62 -6.51
C PRO A 625 -97.43 -5.61 -7.09
N PHE A 626 -97.85 -6.60 -6.29
CA PHE A 626 -99.08 -7.33 -6.56
C PHE A 626 -100.27 -6.39 -6.28
N CYS A 627 -100.98 -5.92 -7.32
CA CYS A 627 -102.32 -5.35 -7.18
C CYS A 627 -103.34 -6.43 -7.59
N ILE A 628 -104.14 -6.87 -6.62
CA ILE A 628 -105.37 -7.63 -6.86
C ILE A 628 -106.49 -6.60 -7.02
N THR A 629 -107.08 -6.51 -8.21
CA THR A 629 -108.27 -5.70 -8.45
C THR A 629 -109.51 -6.50 -8.01
N ILE A 630 -110.23 -6.00 -7.01
CA ILE A 630 -111.61 -6.43 -6.73
C ILE A 630 -112.52 -5.49 -7.52
N VAL A 631 -113.29 -6.05 -8.45
CA VAL A 631 -114.38 -5.35 -9.13
C VAL A 631 -115.59 -5.39 -8.19
N ILE A 632 -116.11 -4.23 -7.80
CA ILE A 632 -117.43 -4.08 -7.18
C ILE A 632 -118.28 -3.33 -8.20
N ASP A 633 -119.38 -3.97 -8.58
CA ASP A 633 -120.26 -3.60 -9.69
C ASP A 633 -121.39 -2.65 -9.24
N SER A 634 -121.87 -1.86 -10.21
CA SER A 634 -122.86 -0.76 -10.21
C SER A 634 -122.42 0.61 -9.69
#